data_AF-A0A849H8X6-F1
#
_entry.id   AF-A0A849H8X6-F1
#
_cell.length_a   1.000
_cell.length_b   1.000
_cell.length_c   1.000
_cell.angle_alpha   90.00
_cell.angle_beta   90.00
_cell.angle_gamma   90.00
#
_symmetry.space_group_name_H-M   'P 1'
#
loop_
_entity.id
_entity.type
_entity.pdbx_description
1 polymer ?
#
loop_
_entity_poly.entity_id
_entity_poly.type
_entity_poly.pdbx_seq_one_letter_code
_entity_poly.pdbx_strand_id
1 'polypeptide(L)'
;MAAVHWSVLVAACVAYGVSVLFFPALRISSRGRVIVLVPLAVVVLLTPWIIPSEARIARFLVAIYSGVLVLKLWDLHLGAERKVRPSLLGFLGFLANLPSLVHRRIGSEPQPTRRENSVRLVKSLAEASLALLVLNLLNWLDWDWTTFLVEHL
;
A
#
# COMPACT_ATOMS: atom_id res chain seq x y z
N MET A 1 -5.56 19.61 -11.81
CA MET A 1 -5.87 18.16 -11.69
C MET A 1 -4.75 17.26 -12.21
N ALA A 2 -4.25 17.42 -13.44
CA ALA A 2 -3.19 16.55 -14.00
C ALA A 2 -1.92 16.40 -13.13
N ALA A 3 -1.45 17.49 -12.50
CA ALA A 3 -0.27 17.47 -11.62
C ALA A 3 -0.43 16.57 -10.38
N VAL A 4 -1.65 16.48 -9.83
CA VAL A 4 -1.93 15.65 -8.64
C VAL A 4 -1.84 14.17 -8.99
N HIS A 5 -2.42 13.75 -10.11
CA HIS A 5 -2.37 12.34 -10.55
C HIS A 5 -0.93 11.86 -10.78
N TRP A 6 -0.08 12.70 -11.37
CA TRP A 6 1.32 12.38 -11.57
C TRP A 6 2.09 12.23 -10.25
N SER A 7 1.88 13.15 -9.29
CA SER A 7 2.54 13.09 -7.98
C SER A 7 2.18 11.82 -7.19
N VAL A 8 0.92 11.37 -7.28
CA VAL A 8 0.46 10.13 -6.64
C VAL A 8 1.15 8.92 -7.26
N LEU A 9 1.21 8.85 -8.59
CA LEU A 9 1.87 7.76 -9.30
C LEU A 9 3.36 7.70 -8.94
N VAL A 10 4.05 8.84 -8.97
CA VAL A 10 5.47 8.94 -8.60
C VAL A 10 5.67 8.48 -7.16
N ALA A 11 4.87 8.97 -6.21
CA ALA A 11 4.99 8.59 -4.80
C ALA A 11 4.79 7.08 -4.60
N ALA A 12 3.77 6.49 -5.25
CA ALA A 12 3.51 5.05 -5.19
C ALA A 12 4.66 4.23 -5.82
N CYS A 13 5.18 4.64 -6.97
CA CYS A 13 6.32 4.00 -7.63
C CYS A 13 7.59 4.06 -6.78
N VAL A 14 7.87 5.21 -6.15
CA VAL A 14 9.02 5.36 -5.24
C VAL A 14 8.85 4.46 -4.03
N ALA A 15 7.70 4.49 -3.35
CA ALA A 15 7.43 3.65 -2.19
C ALA A 15 7.56 2.15 -2.52
N TYR A 16 7.01 1.72 -3.65
CA TYR A 16 7.13 0.34 -4.12
C TYR A 16 8.57 -0.02 -4.46
N GLY A 17 9.26 0.79 -5.25
CA GLY A 17 10.64 0.54 -5.66
C GLY A 17 11.62 0.47 -4.48
N VAL A 18 11.48 1.38 -3.52
CA VAL A 18 12.26 1.36 -2.27
C VAL A 18 11.96 0.09 -1.47
N SER A 19 10.70 -0.33 -1.39
CA SER A 19 10.31 -1.58 -0.72
C SER A 19 10.95 -2.80 -1.37
N VAL A 20 11.13 -2.82 -2.70
CA VAL A 20 11.78 -3.91 -3.43
C VAL A 20 13.25 -4.09 -3.00
N LEU A 21 13.92 -3.01 -2.61
CA LEU A 21 15.31 -3.06 -2.13
C LEU A 21 15.48 -3.85 -0.83
N PHE A 22 14.40 -4.17 -0.11
CA PHE A 22 14.45 -5.02 1.07
C PHE A 22 14.64 -6.51 0.73
N PHE A 23 14.37 -6.94 -0.50
CA PHE A 23 14.48 -8.35 -0.90
C PHE A 23 15.85 -9.00 -0.58
N PRO A 24 17.01 -8.41 -0.94
CA PRO A 24 18.31 -8.97 -0.56
C PRO A 24 18.51 -9.08 0.95
N ALA A 25 17.92 -8.17 1.74
CA ALA A 25 18.01 -8.21 3.20
C ALA A 25 17.32 -9.45 3.80
N LEU A 26 16.39 -10.10 3.11
CA LEU A 26 15.79 -11.34 3.62
C LEU A 26 16.81 -12.49 3.82
N ARG A 27 18.01 -12.37 3.22
CA ARG A 27 19.09 -13.37 3.32
C ARG A 27 20.09 -13.12 4.45
N ILE A 28 20.11 -11.93 5.07
CA ILE A 28 21.06 -11.58 6.13
C ILE A 28 20.51 -11.92 7.54
N SER A 29 21.34 -11.72 8.57
CA SER A 29 20.99 -11.94 9.98
C SER A 29 19.87 -11.00 10.45
N SER A 30 19.19 -11.35 11.56
CA SER A 30 18.08 -10.53 12.07
C SER A 30 18.49 -9.07 12.35
N ARG A 31 19.64 -8.86 13.00
CA ARG A 31 20.16 -7.50 13.26
C ARG A 31 20.45 -6.74 11.96
N GLY A 32 21.07 -7.40 10.99
CA GLY A 32 21.32 -6.80 9.68
C GLY A 32 20.03 -6.41 8.96
N ARG A 33 18.98 -7.23 9.07
CA ARG A 33 17.66 -6.91 8.51
C ARG A 33 17.06 -5.65 9.12
N VAL A 34 17.13 -5.48 10.44
CA VAL A 34 16.60 -4.28 11.11
C VAL A 34 17.34 -3.03 10.63
N ILE A 35 18.68 -3.10 10.52
CA ILE A 35 19.51 -1.99 10.04
C ILE A 35 19.10 -1.56 8.62
N VAL A 36 18.67 -2.48 7.76
CA VAL A 36 18.17 -2.17 6.41
C VAL A 36 16.70 -1.75 6.44
N LEU A 37 15.88 -2.39 7.26
CA LEU A 37 14.43 -2.17 7.30
C LEU A 37 14.08 -0.77 7.78
N VAL A 38 14.72 -0.29 8.85
CA VAL A 38 14.44 1.02 9.44
C VAL A 38 14.61 2.17 8.44
N PRO A 39 15.76 2.33 7.76
CA PRO A 39 15.93 3.42 6.81
C PRO A 39 14.99 3.28 5.60
N LEU A 40 14.75 2.08 5.09
CA LEU A 40 13.79 1.87 4.00
C LEU A 40 12.37 2.24 4.43
N ALA A 41 11.95 1.85 5.63
CA ALA A 41 10.65 2.19 6.19
C ALA A 41 10.48 3.70 6.35
N VAL A 42 11.51 4.41 6.83
CA VAL A 42 11.49 5.88 6.92
C VAL A 42 11.31 6.50 5.54
N VAL A 43 12.08 6.06 4.53
CA VAL A 43 11.96 6.58 3.16
C VAL A 43 10.55 6.33 2.60
N VAL A 44 10.01 5.12 2.78
CA VAL A 44 8.65 4.78 2.34
C VAL A 44 7.60 5.67 3.03
N LEU A 45 7.70 5.86 4.35
CA LEU A 45 6.77 6.68 5.12
C LEU A 45 6.84 8.18 4.80
N LEU A 46 7.95 8.66 4.25
CA LEU A 46 8.12 10.03 3.79
C LEU A 46 7.58 10.26 2.37
N THR A 47 7.26 9.22 1.60
CA THR A 47 6.73 9.37 0.23
C THR A 47 5.46 10.23 0.10
N PRO A 48 4.53 10.32 1.08
CA PRO A 48 3.38 11.22 0.99
C PRO A 48 3.77 12.70 0.90
N TRP A 49 4.99 13.08 1.30
CA TRP A 49 5.47 14.46 1.21
C TRP A 49 5.76 14.91 -0.23
N ILE A 50 5.83 13.97 -1.18
CA ILE A 50 5.91 14.27 -2.62
C ILE A 50 4.60 14.90 -3.12
N ILE A 51 3.47 14.63 -2.46
CA ILE A 51 2.16 15.12 -2.86
C ILE A 51 1.96 16.53 -2.30
N PRO A 52 1.46 17.51 -3.09
CA PRO A 52 1.19 18.88 -2.64
C PRO A 52 0.23 18.97 -1.44
N SER A 53 0.32 20.05 -0.65
CA SER A 53 -0.46 20.26 0.60
C SER A 53 -1.95 20.38 0.39
N GLU A 54 -2.33 20.83 -0.79
CA GLU A 54 -3.68 21.12 -1.19
C GLU A 54 -4.44 19.80 -1.48
N ALA A 55 -3.73 18.74 -1.87
CA ALA A 55 -4.30 17.45 -2.23
C ALA A 55 -4.41 16.49 -1.02
N ARG A 56 -5.12 16.92 0.04
CA ARG A 56 -5.20 16.21 1.34
C ARG A 56 -5.62 14.75 1.22
N ILE A 57 -6.66 14.45 0.44
CA ILE A 57 -7.16 13.07 0.26
C ILE A 57 -6.12 12.20 -0.45
N ALA A 58 -5.50 12.71 -1.52
CA ALA A 58 -4.47 11.98 -2.25
C ALA A 58 -3.26 11.66 -1.35
N ARG A 59 -2.83 12.65 -0.56
CA ARG A 59 -1.75 12.47 0.41
C ARG A 59 -2.10 11.42 1.47
N PHE A 60 -3.34 11.45 1.97
CA PHE A 60 -3.83 10.46 2.93
C PHE A 60 -3.83 9.04 2.36
N LEU A 61 -4.30 8.85 1.12
CA LEU A 61 -4.29 7.54 0.46
C LEU A 61 -2.87 7.00 0.27
N VAL A 62 -1.92 7.85 -0.12
CA VAL A 62 -0.51 7.44 -0.24
C VAL A 62 0.13 7.17 1.12
N ALA A 63 -0.26 7.88 2.18
CA ALA A 63 0.18 7.57 3.54
C ALA A 63 -0.31 6.18 3.99
N ILE A 64 -1.58 5.83 3.73
CA ILE A 64 -2.11 4.48 3.99
C ILE A 64 -1.32 3.44 3.19
N TYR A 65 -1.15 3.67 1.89
CA TYR A 65 -0.40 2.76 1.02
C TYR A 65 1.03 2.52 1.54
N SER A 66 1.72 3.58 1.95
CA SER A 66 3.07 3.53 2.50
C SER A 66 3.10 2.75 3.82
N GLY A 67 2.14 3.00 4.72
CA GLY A 67 1.99 2.26 5.96
C GLY A 67 1.77 0.76 5.71
N VAL A 68 0.90 0.40 4.75
CA VAL A 68 0.69 -0.99 4.35
C VAL A 68 1.98 -1.63 3.85
N LEU A 69 2.76 -0.95 3.00
CA LEU A 69 4.05 -1.46 2.54
C LEU A 69 5.01 -1.70 3.71
N VAL A 70 5.13 -0.76 4.65
CA VAL A 70 5.99 -0.94 5.84
C VAL A 70 5.54 -2.14 6.68
N LEU A 71 4.23 -2.32 6.90
CA LEU A 71 3.70 -3.49 7.61
C LEU A 71 4.05 -4.80 6.89
N LYS A 72 3.98 -4.82 5.55
CA LYS A 72 4.40 -5.99 4.75
C LYS A 72 5.89 -6.27 4.88
N LEU A 73 6.74 -5.24 4.85
CA LEU A 73 8.19 -5.41 5.05
C LEU A 73 8.49 -5.94 6.45
N TRP A 74 7.77 -5.48 7.46
CA TRP A 74 7.86 -6.00 8.83
C TRP A 74 7.41 -7.47 8.91
N ASP A 75 6.30 -7.84 8.28
CA ASP A 75 5.86 -9.24 8.22
C ASP A 75 6.91 -10.13 7.54
N LEU A 76 7.53 -9.67 6.46
CA LEU A 76 8.61 -10.38 5.78
C LEU A 76 9.86 -10.52 6.66
N HIS A 77 10.19 -9.49 7.46
CA HIS A 77 11.26 -9.58 8.46
C HIS A 77 10.98 -10.70 9.48
N LEU A 78 9.78 -10.75 10.04
CA LEU A 78 9.35 -11.79 10.98
C LEU A 78 9.27 -13.17 10.30
N GLY A 79 8.82 -13.24 9.04
CA GLY A 79 8.79 -14.45 8.24
C GLY A 79 10.19 -15.02 8.04
N ALA A 80 11.16 -14.17 7.73
CA ALA A 80 12.56 -14.56 7.55
C ALA A 80 13.21 -15.11 8.83
N GLU A 81 12.79 -14.65 10.02
CA GLU A 81 13.19 -15.26 11.30
C GLU A 81 12.69 -16.69 11.46
N ARG A 82 11.47 -16.95 10.97
CA ARG A 82 10.84 -18.28 10.98
C ARG A 82 11.23 -19.14 9.78
N LYS A 83 12.28 -18.75 9.04
CA LYS A 83 12.75 -19.42 7.80
C LYS A 83 11.71 -19.48 6.68
N VAL A 84 10.67 -18.65 6.73
CA VAL A 84 9.68 -18.48 5.64
C VAL A 84 10.15 -17.33 4.76
N ARG A 85 10.62 -17.65 3.54
CA ARG A 85 11.13 -16.65 2.60
C ARG A 85 10.44 -16.83 1.24
N PRO A 86 9.81 -15.79 0.68
CA PRO A 86 9.25 -15.87 -0.66
C PRO A 86 10.34 -16.01 -1.73
N SER A 87 9.99 -16.58 -2.88
CA SER A 87 10.72 -16.38 -4.12
C SER A 87 10.64 -14.91 -4.57
N LEU A 88 11.50 -14.47 -5.49
CA LEU A 88 11.45 -13.09 -5.99
C LEU A 88 10.07 -12.73 -6.57
N LEU A 89 9.49 -13.62 -7.37
CA LEU A 89 8.15 -13.43 -7.93
C LEU A 89 7.07 -13.43 -6.83
N GLY A 90 7.18 -14.32 -5.84
CA GLY A 90 6.25 -14.34 -4.70
C GLY A 90 6.33 -13.07 -3.85
N PHE A 91 7.52 -12.50 -3.71
CA PHE A 91 7.76 -11.24 -3.00
C PHE A 91 7.14 -10.05 -3.75
N LEU A 92 7.39 -9.93 -5.06
CA LEU A 92 6.80 -8.87 -5.88
C LEU A 92 5.27 -8.97 -5.91
N GLY A 93 4.74 -10.19 -6.10
CA GLY A 93 3.30 -10.44 -6.03
C GLY A 93 2.70 -10.09 -4.67
N PHE A 94 3.38 -10.42 -3.57
CA PHE A 94 2.96 -10.07 -2.23
C PHE A 94 2.93 -8.55 -2.00
N LEU A 95 3.96 -7.82 -2.44
CA LEU A 95 3.98 -6.35 -2.32
C LEU A 95 2.82 -5.72 -3.09
N ALA A 96 2.61 -6.15 -4.34
CA ALA A 96 1.56 -5.62 -5.21
C ALA A 96 0.13 -5.97 -4.73
N ASN A 97 -0.05 -7.09 -4.03
CA ASN A 97 -1.35 -7.54 -3.54
C ASN A 97 -1.75 -6.81 -2.25
N LEU A 98 -2.25 -5.57 -2.36
CA LEU A 98 -2.61 -4.70 -1.23
C LEU A 98 -3.43 -5.38 -0.11
N PRO A 99 -4.50 -6.14 -0.40
CA PRO A 99 -5.29 -6.84 0.62
C PRO A 99 -4.51 -7.89 1.43
N SER A 100 -3.46 -8.48 0.86
CA SER A 100 -2.65 -9.47 1.55
C SER A 100 -1.62 -8.79 2.43
N LEU A 101 -1.90 -8.67 3.73
CA LEU A 101 -1.01 -8.03 4.70
C LEU A 101 0.03 -8.98 5.30
N VAL A 102 -0.25 -10.29 5.27
CA VAL A 102 0.49 -11.29 6.04
C VAL A 102 0.93 -12.42 5.12
N HIS A 103 2.17 -12.36 4.64
CA HIS A 103 2.74 -13.34 3.70
C HIS A 103 2.71 -14.76 4.29
N ARG A 104 3.01 -14.87 5.58
CA ARG A 104 3.04 -16.16 6.31
C ARG A 104 1.70 -16.92 6.30
N ARG A 105 0.57 -16.28 5.98
CA ARG A 105 -0.76 -16.92 5.92
C ARG A 105 -1.21 -17.30 4.51
N ILE A 106 -0.54 -16.80 3.46
CA ILE A 106 -0.95 -17.03 2.07
C ILE A 106 -0.93 -18.52 1.71
N GLY A 107 0.03 -19.29 2.24
CA GLY A 107 0.11 -20.73 1.99
C GLY A 107 -0.99 -21.55 2.69
N SER A 108 -1.66 -20.99 3.71
CA SER A 108 -2.73 -21.66 4.45
C SER A 108 -4.14 -21.28 3.97
N GLU A 109 -4.26 -20.31 3.07
CA GLU A 109 -5.56 -19.88 2.56
C GLU A 109 -6.06 -20.81 1.45
N PRO A 110 -7.37 -21.12 1.41
CA PRO A 110 -7.96 -21.88 0.30
C PRO A 110 -7.71 -21.16 -1.02
N GLN A 111 -7.08 -21.85 -1.98
CA GLN A 111 -6.81 -21.31 -3.31
C GLN A 111 -8.10 -21.36 -4.14
N PRO A 112 -8.73 -20.22 -4.48
CA PRO A 112 -9.95 -20.22 -5.28
C PRO A 112 -9.64 -20.76 -6.68
N THR A 113 -10.65 -21.39 -7.29
CA THR A 113 -10.55 -21.86 -8.68
C THR A 113 -10.40 -20.67 -9.63
N ARG A 114 -9.85 -20.90 -10.84
CA ARG A 114 -9.66 -19.83 -11.84
C ARG A 114 -10.95 -19.04 -12.12
N ARG A 115 -12.09 -19.72 -12.15
CA ARG A 115 -13.41 -19.11 -12.40
C ARG A 115 -13.83 -18.19 -11.25
N GLU A 116 -13.65 -18.63 -10.01
CA GLU A 116 -13.94 -17.82 -8.82
C GLU A 116 -13.04 -16.59 -8.75
N ASN A 117 -11.76 -16.74 -9.14
CA ASN A 117 -10.81 -15.63 -9.18
C ASN A 117 -11.24 -14.55 -10.19
N SER A 118 -11.69 -14.94 -11.38
CA SER A 118 -12.19 -13.99 -12.39
C SER A 118 -13.44 -13.24 -11.91
N VAL A 119 -14.39 -13.93 -11.28
CA VAL A 119 -15.60 -13.28 -10.74
C VAL A 119 -15.24 -12.30 -9.63
N ARG A 120 -14.33 -12.68 -8.73
CA ARG A 120 -13.82 -11.78 -7.68
C ARG A 120 -13.12 -10.56 -8.28
N LEU A 121 -12.29 -10.75 -9.32
CA LEU A 121 -11.60 -9.64 -9.98
C LEU A 121 -12.56 -8.62 -10.58
N VAL A 122 -13.58 -9.08 -11.31
CA VAL A 122 -14.60 -8.20 -11.90
C VAL A 122 -15.37 -7.45 -10.81
N LYS A 123 -15.76 -8.14 -9.73
CA LYS A 123 -16.43 -7.52 -8.58
C LYS A 123 -15.55 -6.46 -7.92
N SER A 124 -14.30 -6.78 -7.63
CA SER A 124 -13.35 -5.84 -7.03
C SER A 124 -13.08 -4.63 -7.92
N LEU A 125 -13.04 -4.79 -9.24
CA LEU A 125 -12.90 -3.68 -10.18
C LEU A 125 -14.12 -2.75 -10.16
N ALA A 126 -15.33 -3.32 -10.08
CA ALA A 126 -16.56 -2.54 -9.96
C ALA A 126 -16.61 -1.74 -8.64
N GLU A 127 -16.27 -2.40 -7.53
CA GLU A 127 -16.19 -1.76 -6.20
C GLU A 127 -15.13 -0.66 -6.16
N ALA A 128 -13.94 -0.89 -6.73
CA ALA A 128 -12.88 0.10 -6.82
C ALA A 128 -13.30 1.30 -7.68
N SER A 129 -13.98 1.07 -8.81
CA SER A 129 -14.49 2.14 -9.67
C SER A 129 -15.54 2.99 -8.95
N LEU A 130 -16.44 2.37 -8.19
CA LEU A 130 -17.42 3.07 -7.38
C LEU A 130 -16.76 3.90 -6.27
N ALA A 131 -15.78 3.33 -5.56
CA ALA A 131 -15.04 4.04 -4.52
C ALA A 131 -14.29 5.27 -5.08
N LEU A 132 -13.66 5.14 -6.25
CA LEU A 132 -13.01 6.26 -6.93
C LEU A 132 -14.00 7.35 -7.32
N LEU A 133 -15.19 6.98 -7.79
CA LEU A 133 -16.24 7.92 -8.14
C LEU A 133 -16.73 8.70 -6.90
N VAL A 134 -16.94 8.01 -5.77
CA VAL A 134 -17.30 8.63 -4.49
C VAL A 134 -16.20 9.58 -4.00
N LEU A 135 -14.94 9.17 -4.03
CA LEU A 135 -13.82 10.03 -3.62
C LEU A 135 -13.69 11.28 -4.50
N ASN A 136 -13.97 11.16 -5.80
CA ASN A 136 -13.94 12.29 -6.72
C ASN A 136 -15.11 13.26 -6.45
N LEU A 137 -16.31 12.73 -6.18
CA LEU A 137 -17.46 13.52 -5.72
C LEU A 137 -17.16 14.26 -4.41
N LEU A 138 -16.53 13.58 -3.44
CA LEU A 138 -16.13 14.20 -2.17
C LEU A 138 -15.12 15.33 -2.35
N ASN A 139 -14.21 15.26 -3.32
CA ASN A 139 -13.31 16.39 -3.63
C ASN A 139 -14.04 17.59 -4.26
N TRP A 140 -15.22 17.37 -4.83
CA TRP A 140 -16.03 18.42 -5.45
C TRP A 140 -16.95 19.13 -4.46
N LEU A 141 -17.20 18.51 -3.31
CA LEU A 141 -17.94 19.12 -2.21
C LEU A 141 -17.09 20.21 -1.55
N ASP A 142 -17.68 21.39 -1.39
CA ASP A 142 -17.05 22.53 -0.74
C ASP A 142 -17.03 22.28 0.78
N TRP A 143 -15.90 21.79 1.27
CA TRP A 143 -15.73 21.37 2.67
C TRP A 143 -15.79 22.53 3.66
N ASP A 144 -15.57 23.76 3.18
CA ASP A 144 -15.61 24.97 3.99
C ASP A 144 -17.03 25.30 4.50
N TRP A 145 -18.08 24.90 3.76
CA TRP A 145 -19.47 25.09 4.18
C TRP A 145 -20.06 23.91 4.95
N THR A 146 -19.60 22.69 4.66
CA THR A 146 -20.19 21.46 5.23
C THR A 146 -19.65 21.12 6.63
N THR A 147 -18.45 21.56 7.00
CA THR A 147 -17.94 21.41 8.37
C THR A 147 -18.77 22.19 9.39
N PHE A 148 -19.27 23.37 9.02
CA PHE A 148 -20.07 24.21 9.93
C PHE A 148 -21.41 23.56 10.33
N LEU A 149 -22.07 22.87 9.39
CA LEU A 149 -23.36 22.20 9.64
C LEU A 149 -23.23 20.94 10.51
N VAL A 150 -22.11 20.22 10.42
CA VAL A 150 -21.87 19.00 11.22
C VAL A 150 -21.45 19.33 12.65
N GLU A 151 -20.78 20.46 12.88
CA GLU A 151 -20.44 20.91 14.24
C GLU A 151 -21.61 21.51 15.02
N HIS A 152 -22.68 21.94 14.33
CA HIS A 152 -23.83 22.64 14.94
C HIS A 152 -25.15 21.84 14.89
N LEU A 153 -25.09 20.55 14.53
CA LEU A 153 -26.19 19.57 14.63
C LEU A 153 -25.94 18.64 15.83
#